data_AF-A0A811KU17-F1
#
_entry.id   AF-A0A811KU17-F1
#
_cell.length_a   1.000
_cell.length_b   1.000
_cell.length_c   1.000
_cell.angle_alpha   90.00
_cell.angle_beta   90.00
_cell.angle_gamma   90.00
#
_symmetry.space_group_name_H-M   'P 1'
#
loop_
_entity.id
_entity.type
_entity.pdbx_description
1 polymer ?
#
loop_
_entity_poly.entity_id
_entity_poly.type
_entity_poly.pdbx_seq_one_letter_code
_entity_poly.pdbx_strand_id
1 'polypeptide(L)'
;MDLIHCKDISDNPYRTKHNLTEQELKIRKKCIAEYTLIEQNEVLPPPYTWYSDQIAGHNINVIKDGKCQIGIIKKDDSKILKLRMPFERGDCEVWFYSMIQKASTSLNQIDKLEAAFKDLVEWVPKYYGLETLLLSGIDRQFLVMEDLLASYQQPCLIDVKMGKVSFDPHATEQKKTQELSKSAYQQASGFRVLGYRVHKNGQVESRDRVWGKTLNQDSITEGFKSFLSSDRSDKSATKGLLSKIRLLEKHFQTHSQLQFYASSILLIYEGDQALPTNEQLKMIDFSHVFQIPNTADLNYIPGLQTLTDIFVNITR
;
A
#
# COMPACT_ATOMS: atom_id res chain seq x y z
N MET A 1 11.94 39.43 -3.85
CA MET A 1 11.92 37.97 -4.11
C MET A 1 11.30 37.35 -2.90
N ASP A 2 9.98 37.20 -2.93
CA ASP A 2 9.21 36.81 -1.76
C ASP A 2 9.42 35.32 -1.47
N LEU A 3 9.83 35.03 -0.24
CA LEU A 3 9.94 33.68 0.32
C LEU A 3 8.51 33.14 0.49
N ILE A 4 7.97 32.46 -0.52
CA ILE A 4 6.72 31.69 -0.38
C ILE A 4 6.95 30.66 0.74
N HIS A 5 6.24 30.81 1.86
CA HIS A 5 6.35 29.92 3.01
C HIS A 5 5.54 28.63 2.75
N CYS A 6 5.92 27.50 3.36
CA CYS A 6 5.22 26.22 3.17
C CYS A 6 3.71 26.29 3.51
N LYS A 7 3.28 27.24 4.36
CA LYS A 7 1.86 27.51 4.67
C LYS A 7 1.08 28.08 3.47
N ASP A 8 1.72 28.92 2.66
CA ASP A 8 1.05 29.58 1.52
C ASP A 8 0.67 28.58 0.40
N ILE A 9 1.33 27.43 0.36
CA ILE A 9 1.02 26.34 -0.59
C ILE A 9 -0.08 25.41 -0.05
N SER A 10 -0.23 25.29 1.28
CA SER A 10 -1.29 24.45 1.89
C SER A 10 -2.67 25.12 1.91
N ASP A 11 -2.73 26.46 1.85
CA ASP A 11 -3.96 27.21 2.10
C ASP A 11 -4.85 27.40 0.85
N ASN A 12 -4.45 26.88 -0.32
CA ASN A 12 -5.30 26.84 -1.51
C ASN A 12 -5.75 25.40 -1.82
N PRO A 13 -6.95 24.97 -1.34
CA PRO A 13 -7.45 23.61 -1.52
C PRO A 13 -7.77 23.26 -2.99
N TYR A 14 -7.79 24.23 -3.90
CA TYR A 14 -8.07 24.02 -5.32
C TYR A 14 -6.81 23.97 -6.21
N ARG A 15 -5.62 24.26 -5.66
CA ARG A 15 -4.38 24.29 -6.44
C ARG A 15 -3.72 22.91 -6.44
N THR A 16 -4.16 22.08 -7.38
CA THR A 16 -3.53 20.77 -7.63
C THR A 16 -2.06 20.95 -8.04
N LYS A 17 -1.23 19.91 -7.84
CA LYS A 17 0.19 19.91 -8.23
C LYS A 17 0.45 20.33 -9.69
N HIS A 18 -0.56 20.27 -10.56
CA HIS A 18 -0.52 20.60 -11.98
C HIS A 18 -0.53 22.11 -12.26
N ASN A 19 -1.00 22.92 -11.30
CA ASN A 19 -1.12 24.38 -11.43
C ASN A 19 0.01 25.11 -10.70
N LEU A 20 1.08 24.39 -10.35
CA LEU A 20 2.25 24.93 -9.64
C LEU A 20 3.36 25.25 -10.64
N THR A 21 3.97 26.42 -10.45
CA THR A 21 5.23 26.82 -11.08
C THR A 21 6.38 25.91 -10.66
N GLU A 22 7.49 25.94 -11.39
CA GLU A 22 8.70 25.17 -11.02
C GLU A 22 9.22 25.53 -9.62
N GLN A 23 9.15 26.81 -9.25
CA GLN A 23 9.55 27.29 -7.93
C GLN A 23 8.64 26.70 -6.84
N GLU A 24 7.32 26.73 -7.04
CA GLU A 24 6.35 26.13 -6.12
C GLU A 24 6.53 24.60 -6.02
N LEU A 25 6.82 23.91 -7.13
CA LEU A 25 7.14 22.48 -7.12
C LEU A 25 8.41 22.17 -6.32
N LYS A 26 9.43 23.03 -6.40
CA LYS A 26 10.67 22.89 -5.61
C LYS A 26 10.40 23.09 -4.11
N ILE A 27 9.63 24.12 -3.75
CA ILE A 27 9.23 24.37 -2.35
C ILE A 27 8.40 23.20 -1.83
N ARG A 28 7.41 22.76 -2.60
CA ARG A 28 6.57 21.60 -2.27
C ARG A 28 7.39 20.33 -2.01
N LYS A 29 8.38 20.03 -2.86
CA LYS A 29 9.30 18.90 -2.64
C LYS A 29 10.07 19.04 -1.32
N LYS A 30 10.51 20.25 -0.98
CA LYS A 30 11.20 20.55 0.29
C LYS A 30 10.26 20.35 1.49
N CYS A 31 9.04 20.89 1.45
CA CYS A 31 8.07 20.70 2.54
C CYS A 31 7.72 19.21 2.74
N ILE A 32 7.61 18.43 1.65
CA ILE A 32 7.42 16.97 1.74
C ILE A 32 8.61 16.30 2.44
N ALA A 33 9.84 16.67 2.08
CA ALA A 33 11.03 16.12 2.71
C ALA A 33 11.06 16.45 4.21
N GLU A 34 10.86 17.72 4.58
CA GLU A 34 10.83 18.15 5.99
C GLU A 34 9.73 17.43 6.81
N TYR A 35 8.56 17.22 6.21
CA TYR A 35 7.47 16.52 6.89
C TYR A 35 7.65 15.00 6.96
N THR A 36 8.35 14.38 6.01
CA THR A 36 8.41 12.90 5.93
C THR A 36 9.73 12.32 6.43
N LEU A 37 10.66 13.17 6.83
CA LEU A 37 11.97 12.81 7.34
C LEU A 37 12.13 13.21 8.82
N ILE A 38 12.90 12.41 9.54
CA ILE A 38 13.28 12.59 10.95
C ILE A 38 14.77 12.28 11.13
N GLU A 39 15.35 12.71 12.25
CA GLU A 39 16.73 12.38 12.58
C GLU A 39 16.90 10.87 12.81
N GLN A 40 18.08 10.31 12.52
CA GLN A 40 18.28 8.85 12.58
C GLN A 40 18.17 8.29 14.01
N ASN A 41 18.43 9.13 15.00
CA ASN A 41 18.35 8.81 16.42
C ASN A 41 17.02 9.26 17.07
N GLU A 42 16.02 9.64 16.28
CA GLU A 42 14.71 10.01 16.79
C GLU A 42 14.10 8.84 17.57
N VAL A 43 13.77 9.11 18.84
CA VAL A 43 13.11 8.16 19.73
C VAL A 43 11.62 8.47 19.72
N LEU A 44 10.79 7.48 19.39
CA LEU A 44 9.35 7.63 19.46
C LEU A 44 8.88 7.82 20.92
N PRO A 45 7.88 8.67 21.18
CA PRO A 45 7.32 8.78 22.51
C PRO A 45 6.68 7.45 22.94
N PRO A 46 6.76 7.02 24.21
CA PRO A 46 6.01 5.86 24.68
C PRO A 46 4.49 6.06 24.48
N PRO A 47 3.72 5.01 24.16
CA PRO A 47 4.11 3.59 24.04
C PRO A 47 4.55 3.16 22.63
N TYR A 48 4.79 4.10 21.72
CA TYR A 48 5.00 3.79 20.30
C TYR A 48 6.36 3.15 20.02
N THR A 49 6.39 2.22 19.07
CA THR A 49 7.62 1.60 18.56
C THR A 49 7.62 1.53 17.04
N TRP A 50 8.78 1.37 16.41
CA TRP A 50 8.85 1.18 14.96
C TRP A 50 8.31 -0.20 14.58
N TYR A 51 7.47 -0.27 13.54
CA TYR A 51 6.89 -1.53 13.08
C TYR A 51 7.94 -2.35 12.33
N SER A 52 8.30 -3.52 12.86
CA SER A 52 9.41 -4.35 12.37
C SER A 52 9.10 -5.13 11.09
N ASP A 53 7.82 -5.40 10.82
CA ASP A 53 7.41 -6.33 9.78
C ASP A 53 7.08 -5.64 8.44
N GLN A 54 7.43 -4.36 8.32
CA GLN A 54 7.17 -3.57 7.11
C GLN A 54 8.10 -3.97 5.95
N ILE A 55 7.51 -4.45 4.84
CA ILE A 55 8.25 -4.81 3.61
C ILE A 55 8.63 -3.61 2.75
N ALA A 56 7.67 -2.71 2.52
CA ALA A 56 7.78 -1.67 1.49
C ALA A 56 7.20 -0.33 1.96
N GLY A 57 7.38 0.70 1.13
CA GLY A 57 6.95 2.07 1.43
C GLY A 57 8.03 2.90 2.11
N HIS A 58 7.62 3.92 2.87
CA HIS A 58 8.53 4.69 3.71
C HIS A 58 8.97 3.82 4.89
N ASN A 59 10.26 3.70 5.12
CA ASN A 59 10.80 2.85 6.18
C ASN A 59 11.98 3.59 6.85
N ILE A 60 12.14 3.40 8.16
CA ILE A 60 13.20 4.04 8.96
C ILE A 60 14.62 3.73 8.45
N ASN A 61 14.80 2.60 7.77
CA ASN A 61 16.09 2.20 7.17
C ASN A 61 16.40 2.96 5.86
N VAL A 62 15.46 3.75 5.32
CA VAL A 62 15.68 4.54 4.11
C VAL A 62 16.23 5.92 4.49
N ILE A 63 17.54 6.10 4.25
CA ILE A 63 18.24 7.36 4.52
C ILE A 63 18.19 8.27 3.28
N LYS A 64 17.85 9.54 3.50
CA LYS A 64 17.88 10.63 2.52
C LYS A 64 18.51 11.86 3.16
N ASP A 65 19.60 12.35 2.57
CA ASP A 65 20.31 13.55 3.03
C ASP A 65 20.64 13.51 4.54
N GLY A 66 21.08 12.34 5.03
CA GLY A 66 21.43 12.13 6.44
C GLY A 66 20.24 11.91 7.39
N LYS A 67 19.00 12.01 6.91
CA LYS A 67 17.77 11.77 7.69
C LYS A 67 17.07 10.48 7.29
N CYS A 68 16.26 9.92 8.17
CA CYS A 68 15.49 8.71 7.90
C CYS A 68 14.05 9.03 7.49
N GLN A 69 13.46 8.22 6.62
CA GLN A 69 12.01 8.30 6.38
C GLN A 69 11.21 7.78 7.57
N ILE A 70 10.08 8.42 7.86
CA ILE A 70 9.16 7.91 8.88
C ILE A 70 8.47 6.64 8.36
N GLY A 71 8.75 5.51 9.02
CA GLY A 71 8.10 4.23 8.76
C GLY A 71 6.71 4.09 9.37
N ILE A 72 6.15 2.88 9.28
CA ILE A 72 4.97 2.52 10.07
C ILE A 72 5.37 2.44 11.53
N ILE A 73 4.51 2.96 12.41
CA ILE A 73 4.70 2.95 13.85
C ILE A 73 3.68 1.96 14.45
N LYS A 74 4.12 1.08 15.37
CA LYS A 74 3.22 0.25 16.17
C LYS A 74 2.64 1.09 17.31
N LYS A 75 1.31 1.09 17.43
CA LYS A 75 0.60 1.81 18.49
C LYS A 75 0.28 0.91 19.68
N ASP A 76 -0.30 -0.24 19.39
CA ASP A 76 -0.65 -1.28 20.37
C ASP A 76 -0.64 -2.65 19.66
N ASP A 77 -1.03 -3.72 20.35
CA ASP A 77 -1.02 -5.08 19.81
C ASP A 77 -1.99 -5.29 18.63
N SER A 78 -2.92 -4.37 18.40
CA SER A 78 -3.97 -4.46 17.38
C SER A 78 -3.94 -3.33 16.34
N LYS A 79 -3.10 -2.31 16.54
CA LYS A 79 -3.12 -1.09 15.71
C LYS A 79 -1.73 -0.57 15.36
N ILE A 80 -1.65 -0.03 14.16
CA ILE A 80 -0.50 0.69 13.62
C ILE A 80 -0.88 2.13 13.26
N LEU A 81 0.15 2.97 13.13
CA LEU A 81 0.09 4.34 12.67
C LEU A 81 0.85 4.44 11.35
N LYS A 82 0.12 4.81 10.30
CA LYS A 82 0.70 5.12 8.99
C LYS A 82 0.74 6.63 8.81
N LEU A 83 1.92 7.19 8.51
CA LEU A 83 2.05 8.63 8.30
C LEU A 83 1.08 9.11 7.19
N ARG A 84 0.26 10.11 7.50
CA ARG A 84 -0.55 10.80 6.51
C ARG A 84 0.38 11.61 5.61
N MET A 85 0.46 11.26 4.33
CA MET A 85 1.31 11.97 3.38
C MET A 85 0.87 13.44 3.22
N PRO A 86 1.78 14.41 3.01
CA PRO A 86 1.40 15.79 2.80
C PRO A 86 0.50 16.00 1.57
N PHE A 87 -0.37 17.01 1.66
CA PHE A 87 -1.24 17.51 0.58
C PHE A 87 -2.20 16.44 0.03
N GLU A 88 -2.53 16.51 -1.27
CA GLU A 88 -3.58 15.71 -1.92
C GLU A 88 -3.42 14.20 -1.74
N ARG A 89 -2.20 13.70 -1.54
CA ARG A 89 -1.96 12.27 -1.31
C ARG A 89 -2.53 11.81 0.03
N GLY A 90 -2.34 12.60 1.08
CA GLY A 90 -2.92 12.32 2.39
C GLY A 90 -4.41 12.60 2.41
N ASP A 91 -4.87 13.66 1.75
CA ASP A 91 -6.30 13.96 1.62
C ASP A 91 -7.05 12.83 0.93
N CYS A 92 -6.51 12.30 -0.17
CA CYS A 92 -7.11 11.19 -0.91
C CYS A 92 -7.19 9.92 -0.06
N GLU A 93 -6.11 9.56 0.66
CA GLU A 93 -6.11 8.36 1.49
C GLU A 93 -7.06 8.46 2.70
N VAL A 94 -7.11 9.63 3.35
CA VAL A 94 -8.06 9.89 4.44
C VAL A 94 -9.50 9.88 3.95
N TRP A 95 -9.77 10.51 2.80
CA TRP A 95 -11.09 10.47 2.15
C TRP A 95 -11.52 9.03 1.86
N PHE A 96 -10.64 8.22 1.26
CA PHE A 96 -10.93 6.84 0.94
C PHE A 96 -11.35 6.03 2.18
N TYR A 97 -10.55 6.08 3.26
CA TYR A 97 -10.88 5.35 4.48
C TYR A 97 -12.12 5.90 5.21
N SER A 98 -12.36 7.21 5.13
CA SER A 98 -13.59 7.80 5.68
C SER A 98 -14.83 7.29 4.94
N MET A 99 -14.74 7.10 3.62
CA MET A 99 -15.82 6.51 2.81
C MET A 99 -16.04 5.02 3.14
N ILE A 100 -14.97 4.24 3.33
CA ILE A 100 -15.05 2.85 3.82
C ILE A 100 -15.76 2.79 5.18
N GLN A 101 -15.36 3.63 6.13
CA GLN A 101 -15.96 3.66 7.47
C GLN A 101 -17.45 4.02 7.40
N LYS A 102 -17.80 5.06 6.63
CA LYS A 102 -19.20 5.43 6.37
C LYS A 102 -19.99 4.25 5.83
N ALA A 103 -19.52 3.65 4.73
CA ALA A 103 -20.18 2.53 4.07
C ALA A 103 -20.33 1.28 4.94
N SER A 104 -19.39 1.04 5.87
CA SER A 104 -19.44 -0.08 6.82
C SER A 104 -20.56 0.04 7.86
N THR A 105 -21.03 1.27 8.14
CA THR A 105 -22.06 1.56 9.16
C THR A 105 -23.45 1.82 8.55
N SER A 106 -23.53 2.01 7.22
CA SER A 106 -24.79 2.29 6.53
C SER A 106 -25.72 1.07 6.48
N LEU A 107 -26.88 1.20 7.17
CA LEU A 107 -27.95 0.19 7.24
C LEU A 107 -29.05 0.36 6.17
N ASN A 108 -29.16 1.52 5.52
CA ASN A 108 -30.25 1.90 4.62
C ASN A 108 -29.82 2.06 3.16
N GLN A 109 -30.77 2.34 2.26
CA GLN A 109 -30.58 2.54 0.82
C GLN A 109 -29.33 3.36 0.51
N ILE A 110 -28.36 2.69 -0.12
CA ILE A 110 -27.01 3.19 -0.36
C ILE A 110 -26.98 3.76 -1.77
N ASP A 111 -26.46 4.98 -1.95
CA ASP A 111 -26.20 5.47 -3.29
C ASP A 111 -25.16 4.59 -4.01
N LYS A 112 -25.05 4.71 -5.34
CA LYS A 112 -24.16 3.84 -6.12
C LYS A 112 -22.70 3.91 -5.65
N LEU A 113 -22.23 5.07 -5.19
CA LEU A 113 -20.84 5.27 -4.78
C LEU A 113 -20.58 4.61 -3.44
N GLU A 114 -21.43 4.84 -2.45
CA GLU A 114 -21.33 4.17 -1.15
C GLU A 114 -21.46 2.65 -1.28
N ALA A 115 -22.24 2.14 -2.25
CA ALA A 115 -22.34 0.71 -2.51
C ALA A 115 -20.99 0.14 -2.96
N ALA A 116 -20.29 0.85 -3.86
CA ALA A 116 -18.94 0.48 -4.29
C ALA A 116 -17.91 0.49 -3.14
N PHE A 117 -18.07 1.38 -2.15
CA PHE A 117 -17.22 1.37 -0.95
C PHE A 117 -17.60 0.26 0.03
N LYS A 118 -18.89 -0.04 0.22
CA LYS A 118 -19.37 -1.10 1.12
C LYS A 118 -18.78 -2.46 0.74
N ASP A 119 -18.75 -2.68 -0.55
CA ASP A 119 -18.17 -3.82 -1.23
C ASP A 119 -16.65 -3.98 -1.04
N LEU A 120 -15.94 -2.88 -0.75
CA LEU A 120 -14.49 -2.88 -0.49
C LEU A 120 -14.14 -3.06 0.99
N VAL A 121 -15.12 -2.98 1.91
CA VAL A 121 -14.88 -3.02 3.37
C VAL A 121 -14.10 -4.27 3.78
N GLU A 122 -14.40 -5.43 3.20
CA GLU A 122 -13.70 -6.68 3.54
C GLU A 122 -12.26 -6.72 3.02
N TRP A 123 -11.97 -5.96 1.96
CA TRP A 123 -10.70 -5.99 1.23
C TRP A 123 -9.68 -4.99 1.76
N VAL A 124 -10.01 -4.13 2.72
CA VAL A 124 -9.10 -3.11 3.26
C VAL A 124 -8.86 -3.30 4.76
N PRO A 125 -7.76 -2.77 5.33
CA PRO A 125 -7.57 -2.72 6.78
C PRO A 125 -8.62 -1.80 7.42
N LYS A 126 -9.06 -2.10 8.66
CA LYS A 126 -9.92 -1.16 9.38
C LYS A 126 -9.18 0.14 9.69
N TYR A 127 -9.94 1.23 9.64
CA TYR A 127 -9.48 2.58 9.96
C TYR A 127 -10.18 3.10 11.21
N TYR A 128 -9.41 3.70 12.12
CA TYR A 128 -9.87 4.15 13.42
C TYR A 128 -9.80 5.68 13.59
N GLY A 129 -9.49 6.43 12.53
CA GLY A 129 -9.37 7.88 12.57
C GLY A 129 -7.93 8.38 12.47
N LEU A 130 -7.75 9.67 12.73
CA LEU A 130 -6.44 10.33 12.71
C LEU A 130 -5.91 10.54 14.12
N GLU A 131 -4.60 10.40 14.27
CA GLU A 131 -3.87 10.71 15.50
C GLU A 131 -2.70 11.64 15.17
N THR A 132 -2.38 12.60 16.04
CA THR A 132 -1.27 13.53 15.85
C THR A 132 -0.15 13.21 16.82
N LEU A 133 1.07 13.05 16.30
CA LEU A 133 2.29 12.89 17.09
C LEU A 133 3.28 14.02 16.80
N LEU A 134 3.89 14.53 17.87
CA LEU A 134 5.02 15.45 17.78
C LEU A 134 6.30 14.64 17.62
N LEU A 135 6.93 14.71 16.44
CA LEU A 135 8.22 14.08 16.16
C LEU A 135 9.20 15.15 15.67
N SER A 136 10.45 15.16 16.12
CA SER A 136 11.46 16.16 15.73
C SER A 136 10.93 17.62 15.74
N GLY A 137 10.07 17.97 16.71
CA GLY A 137 9.47 19.31 16.85
C GLY A 137 8.37 19.68 15.83
N ILE A 138 7.86 18.73 15.05
CA ILE A 138 6.80 18.95 14.05
C ILE A 138 5.62 18.02 14.35
N ASP A 139 4.43 18.59 14.47
CA ASP A 139 3.17 17.85 14.55
C ASP A 139 2.87 17.14 13.23
N ARG A 140 2.69 15.82 13.30
CA ARG A 140 2.39 14.97 12.15
C ARG A 140 1.14 14.15 12.40
N GLN A 141 0.30 14.07 11.38
CA GLN A 141 -0.91 13.26 11.41
C GLN A 141 -0.61 11.84 10.90
N PHE A 142 -1.22 10.87 11.55
CA PHE A 142 -1.13 9.46 11.21
C PHE A 142 -2.54 8.89 11.07
N LEU A 143 -2.71 8.00 10.10
CA LEU A 143 -3.88 7.14 10.01
C LEU A 143 -3.72 6.02 11.05
N VAL A 144 -4.68 5.90 11.95
CA VAL A 144 -4.76 4.77 12.89
C VAL A 144 -5.43 3.61 12.16
N MET A 145 -4.69 2.52 11.98
CA MET A 145 -5.11 1.39 11.16
C MET A 145 -4.97 0.06 11.92
N GLU A 146 -5.74 -0.94 11.50
CA GLU A 146 -5.63 -2.32 11.98
C GLU A 146 -4.23 -2.89 11.72
N ASP A 147 -3.64 -3.49 12.76
CA ASP A 147 -2.44 -4.33 12.61
C ASP A 147 -2.86 -5.68 12.04
N LEU A 148 -2.68 -5.86 10.73
CA LEU A 148 -3.05 -7.09 10.04
C LEU A 148 -2.27 -8.32 10.53
N LEU A 149 -1.13 -8.13 11.21
CA LEU A 149 -0.27 -9.21 11.67
C LEU A 149 -0.49 -9.56 13.15
N ALA A 150 -1.40 -8.87 13.85
CA ALA A 150 -1.65 -9.04 15.28
C ALA A 150 -1.97 -10.48 15.71
N SER A 151 -2.59 -11.27 14.82
CA SER A 151 -3.02 -12.65 15.08
C SER A 151 -2.06 -13.73 14.56
N TYR A 152 -0.88 -13.34 14.08
CA TYR A 152 0.10 -14.26 13.48
C TYR A 152 1.28 -14.50 14.41
N GLN A 153 1.81 -15.71 14.39
CA GLN A 153 3.07 -16.07 15.06
C GLN A 153 4.25 -16.00 14.09
N GLN A 154 4.08 -16.49 12.86
CA GLN A 154 5.10 -16.47 11.82
C GLN A 154 4.53 -15.87 10.52
N PRO A 155 4.20 -14.56 10.52
CA PRO A 155 3.55 -13.93 9.38
C PRO A 155 4.44 -13.97 8.14
N CYS A 156 3.94 -14.60 7.08
CA CYS A 156 4.55 -14.60 5.75
C CYS A 156 3.74 -13.66 4.85
N LEU A 157 4.39 -12.63 4.29
CA LEU A 157 3.70 -11.58 3.54
C LEU A 157 4.46 -11.17 2.26
N ILE A 158 3.72 -10.72 1.25
CA ILE A 158 4.25 -10.15 0.00
C ILE A 158 3.44 -8.91 -0.39
N ASP A 159 4.14 -7.82 -0.70
CA ASP A 159 3.54 -6.58 -1.21
C ASP A 159 3.63 -6.56 -2.74
N VAL A 160 2.45 -6.54 -3.37
CA VAL A 160 2.30 -6.54 -4.83
C VAL A 160 1.66 -5.22 -5.24
N LYS A 161 2.44 -4.31 -5.84
CA LYS A 161 1.92 -3.06 -6.36
C LYS A 161 1.15 -3.31 -7.65
N MET A 162 -0.13 -3.00 -7.63
CA MET A 162 -1.06 -3.32 -8.70
C MET A 162 -1.10 -2.22 -9.77
N GLY A 163 -1.55 -2.61 -10.97
CA GLY A 163 -1.70 -1.74 -12.11
C GLY A 163 -0.66 -2.00 -13.20
N LYS A 164 -1.10 -2.02 -14.46
CA LYS A 164 -0.21 -1.90 -15.64
C LYS A 164 0.69 -0.67 -15.54
N VAL A 165 0.19 0.40 -14.92
CA VAL A 165 0.93 1.61 -14.58
C VAL A 165 0.71 2.02 -13.13
N SER A 166 1.72 2.67 -12.53
CA SER A 166 1.67 3.24 -11.17
C SER A 166 1.68 4.77 -11.13
N PHE A 167 1.27 5.41 -12.22
CA PHE A 167 1.10 6.86 -12.28
C PHE A 167 -0.37 7.19 -12.56
N ASP A 168 -0.87 8.22 -11.89
CA ASP A 168 -2.24 8.70 -12.05
C ASP A 168 -2.47 9.39 -13.42
N PRO A 169 -3.72 9.60 -13.86
CA PRO A 169 -4.03 10.23 -15.15
C PRO A 169 -3.45 11.63 -15.33
N HIS A 170 -3.15 12.32 -14.24
CA HIS A 170 -2.64 13.68 -14.28
C HIS A 170 -1.11 13.74 -14.18
N ALA A 171 -0.40 12.61 -14.00
CA ALA A 171 1.04 12.58 -13.82
C ALA A 171 1.79 13.27 -14.98
N THR A 172 2.79 14.08 -14.63
CA THR A 172 3.71 14.72 -15.59
C THR A 172 4.48 13.66 -16.39
N GLU A 173 4.93 13.98 -17.61
CA GLU A 173 5.76 13.06 -18.40
C GLU A 173 7.01 12.56 -17.66
N GLN A 174 7.72 13.44 -16.96
CA GLN A 174 8.85 13.06 -16.11
C GLN A 174 8.47 11.97 -15.09
N LYS A 175 7.29 12.11 -14.47
CA LYS A 175 6.78 11.15 -13.49
C LYS A 175 6.37 9.83 -14.14
N LYS A 176 5.76 9.87 -15.33
CA LYS A 176 5.43 8.67 -16.11
C LYS A 176 6.69 7.88 -16.46
N THR A 177 7.70 8.55 -17.03
CA THR A 177 9.00 7.93 -17.34
C THR A 177 9.66 7.34 -16.10
N GLN A 178 9.62 8.06 -14.97
CA GLN A 178 10.17 7.56 -13.69
C GLN A 178 9.44 6.31 -13.18
N GLU A 179 8.11 6.23 -13.30
CA GLU A 179 7.37 5.05 -12.85
C GLU A 179 7.53 3.86 -13.80
N LEU A 180 7.60 4.10 -15.12
CA LEU A 180 7.84 3.06 -16.12
C LEU A 180 9.24 2.44 -16.01
N SER A 181 10.26 3.23 -15.66
CA SER A 181 11.63 2.73 -15.50
C SER A 181 11.82 1.84 -14.26
N LYS A 182 10.83 1.75 -13.38
CA LYS A 182 10.93 0.93 -12.16
C LYS A 182 10.79 -0.55 -12.43
N SER A 183 9.99 -0.99 -13.40
CA SER A 183 9.86 -2.40 -13.74
C SER A 183 9.49 -2.55 -15.20
N ALA A 184 10.36 -3.21 -15.97
CA ALA A 184 10.12 -3.48 -17.38
C ALA A 184 8.92 -4.42 -17.61
N TYR A 185 8.60 -5.26 -16.63
CA TYR A 185 7.56 -6.28 -16.79
C TYR A 185 6.18 -5.86 -16.24
N GLN A 186 6.08 -4.72 -15.56
CA GLN A 186 4.83 -4.29 -14.93
C GLN A 186 3.68 -4.08 -15.91
N GLN A 187 3.96 -3.50 -17.08
CA GLN A 187 2.91 -3.26 -18.08
C GLN A 187 2.32 -4.57 -18.63
N ALA A 188 3.14 -5.62 -18.71
CA ALA A 188 2.75 -6.93 -19.21
C ALA A 188 2.03 -7.76 -18.13
N SER A 189 2.57 -7.80 -16.91
CA SER A 189 1.99 -8.55 -15.78
C SER A 189 0.82 -7.84 -15.09
N GLY A 190 0.66 -6.54 -15.29
CA GLY A 190 -0.35 -5.74 -14.59
C GLY A 190 -0.03 -5.47 -13.12
N PHE A 191 1.19 -5.79 -12.65
CA PHE A 191 1.67 -5.48 -11.30
C PHE A 191 3.20 -5.51 -11.21
N ARG A 192 3.77 -5.11 -10.07
CA ARG A 192 5.16 -5.41 -9.71
C ARG A 192 5.27 -5.80 -8.25
N VAL A 193 6.19 -6.69 -7.92
CA VAL A 193 6.47 -7.08 -6.54
C VAL A 193 7.34 -6.03 -5.87
N LEU A 194 6.97 -5.57 -4.67
CA LEU A 194 7.77 -4.64 -3.87
C LEU A 194 8.66 -5.34 -2.85
N GLY A 195 8.39 -6.62 -2.57
CA GLY A 195 9.18 -7.46 -1.68
C GLY A 195 8.31 -8.50 -0.99
N TYR A 196 8.94 -9.46 -0.34
CA TYR A 196 8.28 -10.41 0.54
C TYR A 196 9.09 -10.64 1.81
N ARG A 197 8.43 -11.21 2.81
CA ARG A 197 9.01 -11.73 4.04
C ARG A 197 8.37 -13.09 4.32
N VAL A 198 9.18 -14.14 4.50
CA VAL A 198 8.72 -15.51 4.72
C VAL A 198 9.51 -16.15 5.86
N HIS A 199 8.82 -16.90 6.72
CA HIS A 199 9.42 -17.71 7.76
C HIS A 199 9.73 -19.10 7.21
N LYS A 200 11.02 -19.45 7.15
CA LYS A 200 11.53 -20.67 6.53
C LYS A 200 12.81 -21.14 7.22
N ASN A 201 12.91 -22.44 7.47
CA ASN A 201 13.96 -23.12 8.20
C ASN A 201 14.25 -22.47 9.56
N GLY A 202 13.21 -22.02 10.27
CA GLY A 202 13.34 -21.28 11.53
C GLY A 202 13.98 -19.89 11.41
N GLN A 203 14.13 -19.36 10.19
CA GLN A 203 14.66 -18.04 9.91
C GLN A 203 13.66 -17.20 9.11
N VAL A 204 13.90 -15.89 9.08
CA VAL A 204 13.14 -14.96 8.24
C VAL A 204 13.95 -14.66 6.98
N GLU A 205 13.45 -15.10 5.83
CA GLU A 205 13.96 -14.68 4.53
C GLU A 205 13.17 -13.47 4.04
N SER A 206 13.86 -12.48 3.50
CA SER A 206 13.22 -11.28 2.95
C SER A 206 13.85 -10.86 1.63
N ARG A 207 13.00 -10.32 0.76
CA ARG A 207 13.40 -9.67 -0.49
C ARG A 207 12.77 -8.30 -0.55
N ASP A 208 13.50 -7.36 -1.13
CA ASP A 208 13.12 -5.97 -1.19
C ASP A 208 12.63 -5.57 -2.58
N ARG A 209 12.39 -4.27 -2.74
CA ARG A 209 11.99 -3.69 -4.02
C ARG A 209 13.07 -3.82 -5.08
N VAL A 210 14.36 -3.89 -4.72
CA VAL A 210 15.43 -4.00 -5.73
C VAL A 210 15.34 -5.37 -6.39
N TRP A 211 15.17 -6.43 -5.60
CA TRP A 211 14.86 -7.77 -6.10
C TRP A 211 13.55 -7.80 -6.91
N GLY A 212 12.47 -7.20 -6.40
CA GLY A 212 11.18 -7.21 -7.11
C GLY A 212 11.22 -6.58 -8.51
N LYS A 213 12.14 -5.63 -8.74
CA LYS A 213 12.36 -5.02 -10.07
C LYS A 213 13.08 -5.93 -11.07
N THR A 214 13.78 -6.96 -10.62
CA THR A 214 14.48 -7.90 -11.51
C THR A 214 13.54 -8.97 -12.06
N LEU A 215 12.34 -9.11 -11.51
CA LEU A 215 11.37 -10.10 -11.95
C LEU A 215 10.83 -9.78 -13.35
N ASN A 216 10.68 -10.83 -14.14
CA ASN A 216 10.21 -10.81 -15.52
C ASN A 216 9.27 -12.00 -15.77
N GLN A 217 8.84 -12.20 -17.02
CA GLN A 217 7.92 -13.28 -17.40
C GLN A 217 8.38 -14.66 -16.95
N ASP A 218 9.68 -14.96 -17.01
CA ASP A 218 10.23 -16.28 -16.72
C ASP A 218 10.46 -16.51 -15.22
N SER A 219 10.66 -15.44 -14.45
CA SER A 219 11.05 -15.50 -13.03
C SER A 219 9.92 -15.14 -12.05
N ILE A 220 8.84 -14.51 -12.51
CA ILE A 220 7.77 -14.04 -11.63
C ILE A 220 7.11 -15.18 -10.84
N THR A 221 6.85 -16.32 -11.50
CA THR A 221 6.26 -17.51 -10.85
C THR A 221 7.17 -18.08 -9.76
N GLU A 222 8.47 -18.14 -10.00
CA GLU A 222 9.45 -18.58 -8.99
C GLU A 222 9.56 -17.58 -7.83
N GLY A 223 9.35 -16.28 -8.10
CA GLY A 223 9.22 -15.26 -7.06
C GLY A 223 8.06 -15.54 -6.10
N PHE A 224 6.89 -15.91 -6.62
CA PHE A 224 5.73 -16.29 -5.80
C PHE A 224 5.91 -17.65 -5.11
N LYS A 225 6.58 -18.62 -5.75
CA LYS A 225 6.96 -19.88 -5.07
C LYS A 225 7.90 -19.62 -3.90
N SER A 226 8.85 -18.69 -4.05
CA SER A 226 9.76 -18.30 -2.97
C SER A 226 9.00 -17.69 -1.79
N PHE A 227 8.02 -16.81 -2.07
CA PHE A 227 7.11 -16.28 -1.04
C PHE A 227 6.32 -17.38 -0.33
N LEU A 228 5.85 -18.40 -1.04
CA LEU A 228 5.07 -19.52 -0.51
C LEU A 228 5.95 -20.66 0.07
N SER A 229 7.25 -20.44 0.27
CA SER A 229 8.21 -21.48 0.64
C SER A 229 8.47 -21.61 2.15
N SER A 230 7.52 -21.20 2.98
CA SER A 230 7.59 -21.38 4.44
C SER A 230 7.71 -22.84 4.85
N ASP A 231 7.92 -23.08 6.14
CA ASP A 231 8.09 -24.43 6.72
C ASP A 231 6.84 -25.31 6.66
N ARG A 232 5.69 -24.77 6.24
CA ARG A 232 4.49 -25.58 5.97
C ARG A 232 4.72 -26.57 4.83
N SER A 233 4.39 -27.84 5.08
CA SER A 233 4.48 -28.90 4.07
C SER A 233 3.26 -28.99 3.13
N ASP A 234 2.15 -28.32 3.46
CA ASP A 234 0.89 -28.42 2.72
C ASP A 234 0.64 -27.18 1.83
N LYS A 235 -0.19 -27.34 0.77
CA LYS A 235 -0.55 -26.24 -0.15
C LYS A 235 -1.78 -25.42 0.30
N SER A 236 -2.23 -25.51 1.56
CA SER A 236 -3.47 -24.85 2.00
C SER A 236 -3.37 -23.33 1.93
N ALA A 237 -2.23 -22.74 2.33
CA ALA A 237 -2.00 -21.30 2.22
C ALA A 237 -2.10 -20.82 0.76
N THR A 238 -1.48 -21.54 -0.19
CA THR A 238 -1.59 -21.25 -1.63
C THR A 238 -3.05 -21.30 -2.10
N LYS A 239 -3.80 -22.32 -1.69
CA LYS A 239 -5.22 -22.49 -2.08
C LYS A 239 -6.13 -21.42 -1.45
N GLY A 240 -5.91 -21.07 -0.19
CA GLY A 240 -6.65 -20.02 0.52
C GLY A 240 -6.42 -18.65 -0.10
N LEU A 241 -5.16 -18.31 -0.39
CA LEU A 241 -4.80 -17.08 -1.11
C LEU A 241 -5.38 -17.05 -2.53
N LEU A 242 -5.27 -18.13 -3.30
CA LEU A 242 -5.90 -18.23 -4.63
C LEU A 242 -7.41 -17.98 -4.58
N SER A 243 -8.08 -18.50 -3.56
CA SER A 243 -9.52 -18.32 -3.38
C SER A 243 -9.87 -16.85 -3.13
N LYS A 244 -9.06 -16.14 -2.31
CA LYS A 244 -9.22 -14.71 -2.06
C LYS A 244 -8.91 -13.85 -3.29
N ILE A 245 -7.87 -14.20 -4.06
CA ILE A 245 -7.53 -13.52 -5.31
C ILE A 245 -8.69 -13.61 -6.29
N ARG A 246 -9.29 -14.79 -6.48
CA ARG A 246 -10.45 -14.98 -7.37
C ARG A 246 -11.68 -14.20 -6.93
N LEU A 247 -11.93 -14.12 -5.62
CA LEU A 247 -13.03 -13.32 -5.08
C LEU A 247 -12.82 -11.84 -5.36
N LEU A 248 -11.61 -11.32 -5.13
CA LEU A 248 -11.27 -9.93 -5.46
C LEU A 248 -11.31 -9.66 -6.98
N GLU A 249 -10.83 -10.59 -7.80
CA GLU A 249 -10.90 -10.49 -9.26
C GLU A 249 -12.36 -10.37 -9.73
N LYS A 250 -13.23 -11.26 -9.26
CA LYS A 250 -14.66 -11.20 -9.54
C LYS A 250 -15.25 -9.88 -9.07
N HIS A 251 -14.85 -9.40 -7.89
CA HIS A 251 -15.31 -8.15 -7.33
C HIS A 251 -15.01 -6.96 -8.27
N PHE A 252 -13.77 -6.83 -8.73
CA PHE A 252 -13.34 -5.78 -9.66
C PHE A 252 -13.98 -5.88 -11.04
N GLN A 253 -14.34 -7.09 -11.49
CA GLN A 253 -15.04 -7.29 -12.76
C GLN A 253 -16.51 -6.82 -12.70
N THR A 254 -17.15 -6.89 -11.53
CA THR A 254 -18.58 -6.57 -11.38
C THR A 254 -18.85 -5.17 -10.84
N HIS A 255 -17.97 -4.62 -10.01
CA HIS A 255 -18.17 -3.34 -9.33
C HIS A 255 -17.07 -2.35 -9.75
N SER A 256 -17.41 -1.41 -10.61
CA SER A 256 -16.40 -0.49 -11.16
C SER A 256 -16.85 0.96 -11.15
N GLN A 257 -16.58 1.61 -10.02
CA GLN A 257 -16.76 3.04 -9.82
C GLN A 257 -15.50 3.73 -9.30
N LEU A 258 -14.43 2.97 -9.04
CA LEU A 258 -13.17 3.46 -8.53
C LEU A 258 -12.02 2.93 -9.38
N GLN A 259 -11.01 3.76 -9.55
CA GLN A 259 -9.76 3.42 -10.19
C GLN A 259 -8.61 3.60 -9.20
N PHE A 260 -7.72 2.62 -9.16
CA PHE A 260 -6.62 2.58 -8.20
C PHE A 260 -5.28 2.68 -8.93
N TYR A 261 -4.46 3.64 -8.49
CA TYR A 261 -3.10 3.80 -8.99
C TYR A 261 -2.12 3.70 -7.85
N ALA A 262 -1.01 3.00 -8.11
CA ALA A 262 0.07 2.84 -7.15
C ALA A 262 -0.34 2.26 -5.78
N SER A 263 -1.56 1.71 -5.64
CA SER A 263 -1.96 0.88 -4.51
C SER A 263 -1.34 -0.51 -4.64
N SER A 264 -1.37 -1.25 -3.54
CA SER A 264 -0.86 -2.62 -3.48
C SER A 264 -1.92 -3.58 -2.96
N ILE A 265 -1.74 -4.86 -3.28
CA ILE A 265 -2.33 -5.96 -2.53
C ILE A 265 -1.23 -6.53 -1.63
N LEU A 266 -1.55 -6.68 -0.36
CA LEU A 266 -0.77 -7.40 0.63
C LEU A 266 -1.39 -8.79 0.81
N LEU A 267 -0.64 -9.82 0.42
CA LEU A 267 -0.99 -11.21 0.70
C LEU A 267 -0.29 -11.63 1.98
N ILE A 268 -0.98 -12.31 2.88
CA ILE A 268 -0.48 -12.73 4.18
C ILE A 268 -0.95 -14.15 4.45
N TYR A 269 -0.09 -14.97 5.06
CA TYR A 269 -0.47 -16.26 5.62
C TYR A 269 0.40 -16.60 6.83
N GLU A 270 -0.04 -17.55 7.65
CA GLU A 270 0.67 -18.07 8.81
C GLU A 270 1.66 -19.15 8.39
N GLY A 271 2.96 -18.91 8.62
CA GLY A 271 4.04 -19.83 8.30
C GLY A 271 4.16 -21.00 9.29
N ASP A 272 3.66 -20.86 10.51
CA ASP A 272 3.72 -21.92 11.52
C ASP A 272 2.77 -23.06 11.19
N GLN A 273 3.32 -24.22 10.83
CA GLN A 273 2.55 -25.40 10.47
C GLN A 273 1.64 -25.91 11.60
N ALA A 274 1.95 -25.63 12.86
CA ALA A 274 1.12 -26.01 14.00
C ALA A 274 -0.18 -25.19 14.10
N LEU A 275 -0.27 -24.07 13.37
CA LEU A 275 -1.42 -23.18 13.36
C LEU A 275 -2.23 -23.28 12.07
N PRO A 276 -3.52 -22.85 12.10
CA PRO A 276 -4.29 -22.62 10.89
C PRO A 276 -3.60 -21.60 9.98
N THR A 277 -3.73 -21.77 8.66
CA THR A 277 -3.02 -20.95 7.67
C THR A 277 -3.34 -19.46 7.67
N ASN A 278 -4.50 -19.06 8.22
CA ASN A 278 -4.90 -17.67 8.38
C ASN A 278 -4.57 -16.79 7.16
N GLU A 279 -5.15 -17.08 6.00
CA GLU A 279 -4.83 -16.33 4.78
C GLU A 279 -5.57 -14.99 4.77
N GLN A 280 -4.85 -13.92 4.42
CA GLN A 280 -5.44 -12.61 4.18
C GLN A 280 -4.97 -12.04 2.85
N LEU A 281 -5.87 -11.29 2.23
CA LEU A 281 -5.61 -10.44 1.08
C LEU A 281 -6.18 -9.08 1.42
N LYS A 282 -5.34 -8.06 1.50
CA LYS A 282 -5.76 -6.69 1.80
C LYS A 282 -5.20 -5.72 0.77
N MET A 283 -6.04 -4.87 0.22
CA MET A 283 -5.65 -3.71 -0.55
C MET A 283 -5.14 -2.62 0.38
N ILE A 284 -4.04 -1.97 0.02
CA ILE A 284 -3.38 -0.91 0.80
C ILE A 284 -2.89 0.23 -0.11
N ASP A 285 -2.47 1.34 0.49
CA ASP A 285 -1.89 2.52 -0.17
C ASP A 285 -2.86 3.29 -1.09
N PHE A 286 -3.85 3.97 -0.51
CA PHE A 286 -4.95 4.63 -1.24
C PHE A 286 -4.71 6.12 -1.52
N SER A 287 -3.45 6.53 -1.71
CA SER A 287 -3.12 7.94 -1.96
C SER A 287 -3.47 8.43 -3.38
N HIS A 288 -3.89 7.54 -4.28
CA HIS A 288 -4.22 7.83 -5.67
C HIS A 288 -5.43 7.00 -6.13
N VAL A 289 -6.60 7.30 -5.56
CA VAL A 289 -7.89 6.70 -5.93
C VAL A 289 -8.75 7.74 -6.63
N PHE A 290 -9.36 7.35 -7.75
CA PHE A 290 -10.20 8.22 -8.56
C PHE A 290 -11.56 7.59 -8.76
N GLN A 291 -12.62 8.39 -8.71
CA GLN A 291 -13.95 7.93 -9.12
C GLN A 291 -14.01 7.88 -10.65
N ILE A 292 -14.56 6.79 -11.20
CA ILE A 292 -14.76 6.60 -12.63
C ILE A 292 -16.23 6.29 -12.94
N PRO A 293 -16.80 6.84 -14.04
CA PRO A 293 -18.20 6.63 -14.37
C PRO A 293 -18.43 5.25 -14.99
N ASN A 294 -18.82 4.27 -14.18
CA ASN A 294 -19.32 2.95 -14.60
C ASN A 294 -18.41 2.19 -15.59
N THR A 295 -17.08 2.35 -15.48
CA THR A 295 -16.10 1.64 -16.31
C THR A 295 -15.21 0.78 -15.43
N ALA A 296 -14.83 -0.40 -15.93
CA ALA A 296 -13.90 -1.30 -15.25
C ALA A 296 -12.52 -0.65 -15.04
N ASP A 297 -11.85 -0.97 -13.92
CA ASP A 297 -10.46 -0.59 -13.72
C ASP A 297 -9.54 -1.45 -14.60
N LEU A 298 -9.40 -1.04 -15.86
CA LEU A 298 -8.55 -1.70 -16.86
C LEU A 298 -7.05 -1.62 -16.54
N ASN A 299 -6.67 -0.80 -15.55
CA ASN A 299 -5.30 -0.76 -15.04
C ASN A 299 -5.07 -1.95 -14.09
N TYR A 300 -6.02 -2.21 -13.20
CA TYR A 300 -5.89 -3.15 -12.07
C TYR A 300 -6.27 -4.60 -12.42
N ILE A 301 -7.37 -4.81 -13.15
CA ILE A 301 -7.92 -6.14 -13.46
C ILE A 301 -6.91 -7.08 -14.12
N PRO A 302 -6.10 -6.65 -15.12
CA PRO A 302 -5.10 -7.53 -15.73
C PRO A 302 -4.07 -8.08 -14.74
N GLY A 303 -3.77 -7.32 -13.69
CA GLY A 303 -2.87 -7.76 -12.63
C GLY A 303 -3.48 -8.88 -11.77
N LEU A 304 -4.78 -8.78 -11.46
CA LEU A 304 -5.52 -9.83 -10.74
C LEU A 304 -5.59 -11.12 -11.55
N GLN A 305 -5.87 -11.03 -12.85
CA GLN A 305 -5.88 -12.18 -13.76
C GLN A 305 -4.52 -12.88 -13.80
N THR A 306 -3.45 -12.11 -14.00
CA THR A 306 -2.08 -12.64 -13.99
C THR A 306 -1.74 -13.31 -12.65
N LEU A 307 -2.16 -12.72 -11.53
CA LEU A 307 -1.94 -13.27 -10.20
C LEU A 307 -2.73 -14.58 -9.99
N THR A 308 -3.98 -14.64 -10.46
CA THR A 308 -4.80 -15.87 -10.49
C THR A 308 -4.08 -16.98 -11.27
N ASP A 309 -3.57 -16.69 -12.47
CA ASP A 309 -2.87 -17.67 -13.31
C ASP A 309 -1.60 -18.21 -12.65
N ILE A 310 -0.80 -17.33 -12.03
CA ILE A 310 0.39 -17.72 -11.27
C ILE A 310 0.02 -18.69 -10.14
N PHE A 311 -0.98 -18.34 -9.31
CA PHE A 311 -1.37 -19.19 -8.18
C PHE A 311 -2.03 -20.50 -8.62
N VAL A 312 -2.76 -20.51 -9.73
CA VAL A 312 -3.27 -21.75 -10.36
C VAL A 312 -2.10 -22.66 -10.76
N ASN A 313 -1.08 -22.09 -11.41
CA ASN A 313 0.10 -22.85 -11.84
C ASN A 313 0.90 -23.43 -10.67
N ILE A 314 1.01 -22.69 -9.56
CA ILE A 314 1.70 -23.17 -8.34
C ILE A 314 0.88 -24.27 -7.63
N THR A 315 -0.46 -24.20 -7.73
CA THR A 315 -1.35 -25.16 -7.06
C THR A 315 -1.37 -26.52 -7.77
N ARG A 316 -1.25 -26.54 -9.10
CA ARG A 316 -1.08 -27.76 -9.90
C ARG A 316 0.13 -28.57 -9.44
#